data_AF-C0XKX0-F1
#
_entry.id   AF-C0XKX0-F1
#
_cell.length_a   1.000
_cell.length_b   1.000
_cell.length_c   1.000
_cell.angle_alpha   90.00
_cell.angle_beta   90.00
_cell.angle_gamma   90.00
#
_symmetry.space_group_name_H-M   'P 1'
#
loop_
_entity.id
_entity.type
_entity.pdbx_description
1 polymer ?
#
loop_
_entity_poly.entity_id
_entity_poly.type
_entity_poly.pdbx_seq_one_letter_code
_entity_poly.pdbx_strand_id
1 'polypeptide(L)'
;MSQESAYIHITPDTIPKHFLEFIWPHHDKIELLAKNDLLVPLLTRHIQTIVALILNVNVPWRKGSLNNQHYEYMLTYSIGGFGVLLDTLFKKSAPLSPDQISKALSKTLKEIAIQVDMK
;
A
#
# COMPACT_ATOMS: atom_id res chain seq x y z
N MET A 1 -33.80 1.09 -14.66
CA MET A 1 -32.40 0.67 -14.87
C MET A 1 -31.65 0.96 -13.60
N SER A 2 -31.53 -0.03 -12.73
CA SER A 2 -30.81 0.09 -11.47
C SER A 2 -29.33 0.03 -11.79
N GLN A 3 -28.58 1.11 -11.53
CA GLN A 3 -27.13 1.06 -11.53
C GLN A 3 -26.73 0.22 -10.31
N GLU A 4 -26.42 -1.06 -10.55
CA GLU A 4 -25.62 -1.86 -9.65
C GLU A 4 -24.27 -1.15 -9.49
N SER A 5 -24.14 -0.42 -8.39
CA SER A 5 -22.83 -0.10 -7.83
C SER A 5 -22.13 -1.44 -7.66
N ALA A 6 -21.18 -1.74 -8.55
CA ALA A 6 -20.29 -2.87 -8.38
C ALA A 6 -19.60 -2.68 -7.03
N TYR A 7 -20.04 -3.43 -6.02
CA TYR A 7 -19.38 -3.46 -4.72
C TYR A 7 -17.94 -3.90 -4.97
N ILE A 8 -16.99 -2.97 -4.84
CA ILE A 8 -15.57 -3.29 -4.92
C ILE A 8 -15.26 -4.16 -3.72
N HIS A 9 -15.21 -5.47 -3.95
CA HIS A 9 -14.84 -6.44 -2.93
C HIS A 9 -13.33 -6.35 -2.70
N ILE A 10 -12.92 -5.46 -1.79
CA ILE A 10 -11.54 -5.36 -1.35
C ILE A 10 -11.20 -6.65 -0.61
N THR A 11 -10.02 -7.21 -0.86
CA THR A 11 -9.41 -8.31 -0.12
C THR A 11 -7.94 -7.96 0.10
N PRO A 12 -7.24 -8.58 1.08
CA PRO A 12 -5.83 -8.26 1.32
C PRO A 12 -4.94 -8.28 0.08
N ASP A 13 -5.17 -9.22 -0.83
CA ASP A 13 -4.41 -9.41 -2.07
C ASP A 13 -4.72 -8.38 -3.17
N THR A 14 -5.88 -7.71 -3.12
CA THR A 14 -6.27 -6.66 -4.08
C THR A 14 -5.90 -5.24 -3.62
N ILE A 15 -5.54 -5.05 -2.34
CA ILE A 15 -5.12 -3.74 -1.80
C ILE A 15 -4.01 -3.08 -2.63
N PRO A 16 -2.90 -3.76 -3.00
CA PRO A 16 -1.83 -3.12 -3.78
C PRO A 16 -2.32 -2.60 -5.14
N LYS A 17 -3.20 -3.36 -5.80
CA LYS A 17 -3.79 -2.97 -7.09
C LYS A 17 -4.62 -1.71 -6.93
N HIS A 18 -5.59 -1.72 -6.00
CA HIS A 18 -6.46 -0.58 -5.77
C HIS A 18 -5.70 0.66 -5.33
N PHE A 19 -4.66 0.49 -4.52
CA PHE A 19 -3.80 1.59 -4.12
C PHE A 19 -3.09 2.21 -5.33
N LEU A 20 -2.49 1.38 -6.19
CA LEU A 20 -1.82 1.87 -7.39
C LEU A 20 -2.80 2.55 -8.35
N GLU A 21 -3.95 1.96 -8.61
CA GLU A 21 -5.01 2.57 -9.43
C GLU A 21 -5.44 3.93 -8.89
N PHE A 22 -5.52 4.08 -7.56
CA PHE A 22 -5.86 5.34 -6.91
C PHE A 22 -4.76 6.40 -7.05
N ILE A 23 -3.49 6.05 -6.89
CA ILE A 23 -2.39 7.03 -6.96
C ILE A 23 -1.94 7.33 -8.39
N TRP A 24 -2.24 6.45 -9.35
CA TRP A 24 -1.71 6.54 -10.71
C TRP A 24 -2.10 7.82 -11.47
N PRO A 25 -3.33 8.35 -11.37
CA PRO A 25 -3.68 9.64 -11.98
C PRO A 25 -2.82 10.82 -11.48
N HIS A 26 -2.05 10.63 -10.42
CA HIS A 26 -1.16 11.62 -9.83
C HIS A 26 0.33 11.22 -9.90
N HIS A 27 0.67 10.23 -10.72
CA HIS A 27 2.02 9.69 -10.81
C HIS A 27 3.11 10.74 -11.08
N ASP A 28 2.85 11.74 -11.94
CA ASP A 28 3.81 12.83 -12.20
C ASP A 28 4.19 13.60 -10.93
N LYS A 29 3.22 13.85 -10.04
CA LYS A 29 3.46 14.57 -8.78
C LYS A 29 4.23 13.70 -7.80
N ILE A 30 3.91 12.41 -7.77
CA ILE A 30 4.59 11.44 -6.91
C ILE A 30 6.03 11.24 -7.38
N GLU A 31 6.24 11.19 -8.70
CA GLU A 31 7.55 11.17 -9.33
C GLU A 31 8.36 12.42 -9.01
N LEU A 32 7.75 13.60 -9.08
CA LEU A 32 8.41 14.84 -8.68
C LEU A 32 8.84 14.79 -7.21
N LEU A 33 7.97 14.33 -6.31
CA LEU A 33 8.30 14.18 -4.89
C LEU A 33 9.45 13.18 -4.70
N ALA A 34 9.41 12.04 -5.39
CA ALA A 34 10.43 11.00 -5.28
C ALA A 34 11.79 11.50 -5.80
N LYS A 35 11.83 12.10 -7.00
CA LYS A 35 13.07 12.63 -7.61
C LYS A 35 13.73 13.74 -6.79
N ASN A 36 12.98 14.42 -5.93
CA ASN A 36 13.48 15.46 -5.03
C ASN A 36 13.68 14.98 -3.58
N ASP A 37 13.63 13.66 -3.33
CA ASP A 37 13.78 13.06 -1.98
C ASP A 37 12.75 13.54 -0.95
N LEU A 38 11.56 13.95 -1.41
CA LEU A 38 10.48 14.47 -0.57
C LEU A 38 9.41 13.43 -0.24
N LEU A 39 9.30 12.35 -1.03
CA LEU A 39 8.23 11.36 -0.85
C LEU A 39 8.33 10.64 0.50
N VAL A 40 9.49 10.07 0.84
CA VAL A 40 9.71 9.33 2.10
C VAL A 40 9.57 10.25 3.33
N PRO A 41 10.18 11.46 3.39
CA PRO A 41 9.97 12.39 4.49
C PRO A 41 8.51 12.78 4.69
N LEU A 42 7.78 13.03 3.60
CA LEU A 42 6.35 13.36 3.67
C LEU A 42 5.54 12.21 4.26
N LEU A 43 5.77 10.98 3.77
CA LEU A 43 5.11 9.78 4.26
C LEU A 43 5.39 9.52 5.74
N THR A 44 6.66 9.68 6.13
CA THR A 44 7.12 9.49 7.52
C THR A 44 6.49 10.52 8.46
N ARG A 45 6.39 11.78 8.05
CA ARG A 45 5.74 12.85 8.84
C ARG A 45 4.28 12.54 9.14
N HIS A 46 3.59 11.84 8.25
CA HIS A 46 2.16 11.53 8.35
C HIS A 46 1.86 10.09 8.74
N ILE A 47 2.88 9.28 9.07
CA ILE A 47 2.73 7.84 9.28
C ILE A 47 1.71 7.48 10.36
N GLN A 48 1.73 8.19 11.49
CA GLN A 48 0.80 7.96 12.60
C GLN A 48 -0.64 8.26 12.20
N THR A 49 -0.85 9.34 11.43
CA THR A 49 -2.17 9.69 10.90
C THR A 49 -2.66 8.62 9.91
N ILE A 50 -1.79 8.14 9.02
CA ILE A 50 -2.13 7.10 8.04
C ILE A 50 -2.51 5.79 8.77
N VAL A 51 -1.74 5.38 9.77
CA VAL A 51 -2.02 4.18 10.57
C VAL A 51 -3.38 4.31 11.28
N ALA A 52 -3.65 5.44 11.95
CA ALA A 52 -4.94 5.68 12.61
C ALA A 52 -6.12 5.63 11.62
N LEU A 53 -5.95 6.20 10.42
CA LEU A 53 -6.97 6.13 9.36
C LEU A 53 -7.22 4.69 8.91
N ILE A 54 -6.16 3.90 8.70
CA ILE A 54 -6.30 2.49 8.31
C ILE A 54 -7.03 1.70 9.41
N LEU A 55 -6.71 1.95 10.68
CA LEU A 55 -7.35 1.28 11.82
C LEU A 55 -8.85 1.57 11.92
N ASN A 56 -9.30 2.76 11.49
CA ASN A 56 -10.72 3.10 11.43
C ASN A 56 -11.49 2.39 10.30
N VAL A 57 -10.82 1.83 9.29
CA VAL A 57 -11.48 1.07 8.22
C VAL A 57 -11.87 -0.31 8.74
N ASN A 58 -13.17 -0.55 8.92
CA ASN A 58 -13.68 -1.85 9.33
C ASN A 58 -13.67 -2.83 8.14
N VAL A 59 -12.92 -3.92 8.26
CA VAL A 59 -12.84 -4.96 7.22
C VAL A 59 -12.97 -6.36 7.82
N PRO A 60 -13.73 -7.28 7.21
CA PRO A 60 -14.06 -8.58 7.81
C PRO A 60 -12.84 -9.50 8.00
N TRP A 61 -11.75 -9.27 7.27
CA TRP A 61 -10.49 -10.02 7.41
C TRP A 61 -9.56 -9.51 8.51
N ARG A 62 -9.84 -8.35 9.13
CA ARG A 62 -9.05 -7.82 10.26
C ARG A 62 -9.56 -8.43 11.57
N LYS A 63 -9.36 -9.73 11.77
CA LYS A 63 -9.76 -10.42 13.01
C LYS A 63 -8.73 -10.18 14.12
N GLY A 64 -9.20 -9.82 15.32
CA GLY A 64 -8.44 -9.91 16.58
C GLY A 64 -7.27 -8.94 16.81
N SER A 65 -7.02 -7.98 15.92
CA SER A 65 -5.81 -7.14 15.91
C SER A 65 -6.04 -5.67 16.29
N LEU A 66 -7.28 -5.29 16.62
CA LEU A 66 -7.74 -3.89 16.73
C LEU A 66 -7.21 -3.09 17.94
N ASN A 67 -6.51 -3.73 18.89
CA ASN A 67 -6.00 -3.08 20.11
C ASN A 67 -4.58 -3.50 20.49
N ASN A 68 -3.80 -3.98 19.51
CA ASN A 68 -2.46 -4.49 19.77
C ASN A 68 -1.41 -3.54 19.18
N GLN A 69 -0.56 -2.98 20.04
CA GLN A 69 0.62 -2.19 19.66
C GLN A 69 1.50 -2.92 18.63
N HIS A 70 1.55 -4.26 18.66
CA HIS A 70 2.23 -5.05 17.64
C HIS A 70 1.61 -4.89 16.24
N TYR A 71 0.30 -4.75 16.14
CA TYR A 71 -0.39 -4.54 14.87
C TYR A 71 -0.13 -3.14 14.32
N GLU A 72 -0.08 -2.11 15.18
CA GLU A 72 0.33 -0.75 14.79
C GLU A 72 1.77 -0.71 14.27
N TYR A 73 2.68 -1.44 14.91
CA TYR A 73 4.06 -1.58 14.42
C TYR A 73 4.13 -2.33 13.10
N MET A 74 3.34 -3.37 12.92
CA MET A 74 3.23 -4.07 11.64
C MET A 74 2.74 -3.14 10.53
N LEU A 75 1.68 -2.36 10.79
CA LEU A 75 1.17 -1.37 9.84
C LEU A 75 2.23 -0.31 9.51
N THR A 76 2.87 0.26 10.53
CA THR A 76 3.93 1.27 10.36
C THR A 76 5.08 0.73 9.50
N TYR A 77 5.55 -0.48 9.80
CA TYR A 77 6.60 -1.15 9.05
C TYR A 77 6.18 -1.41 7.58
N SER A 78 4.96 -1.94 7.37
CA SER A 78 4.44 -2.21 6.04
C SER A 78 4.29 -0.94 5.20
N ILE A 79 3.73 0.14 5.77
CA ILE A 79 3.56 1.42 5.07
C ILE A 79 4.91 2.07 4.79
N GLY A 80 5.84 2.04 5.75
CA GLY A 80 7.20 2.57 5.56
C GLY A 80 7.95 1.84 4.45
N GLY A 81 7.99 0.50 4.49
CA GLY A 81 8.63 -0.31 3.46
C GLY A 81 8.00 -0.11 2.07
N PHE A 82 6.67 -0.03 2.02
CA PHE A 82 5.95 0.25 0.79
C PHE A 82 6.24 1.66 0.25
N GLY A 83 6.31 2.67 1.12
CA GLY A 83 6.67 4.04 0.77
C GLY A 83 8.06 4.15 0.15
N VAL A 84 9.06 3.47 0.72
CA VAL A 84 10.43 3.40 0.18
C VAL A 84 10.45 2.69 -1.17
N LEU A 85 9.66 1.63 -1.34
CA LEU A 85 9.55 0.93 -2.61
C LEU A 85 8.97 1.85 -3.69
N LEU A 86 7.88 2.57 -3.39
CA LEU A 86 7.32 3.56 -4.32
C LEU A 86 8.34 4.64 -4.68
N ASP A 87 9.04 5.21 -3.69
CA ASP A 87 10.12 6.19 -3.92
C ASP A 87 11.19 5.66 -4.88
N THR A 88 11.64 4.43 -4.67
CA THR A 88 12.63 3.78 -5.52
C THR A 88 12.11 3.56 -6.95
N LEU A 89 10.84 3.17 -7.09
CA LEU A 89 10.22 2.92 -8.40
C LEU A 89 10.04 4.22 -9.18
N PHE A 90 9.54 5.27 -8.53
CA PHE A 90 9.31 6.56 -9.17
C PHE A 90 10.60 7.34 -9.44
N LYS A 91 11.71 7.02 -8.77
CA LYS A 91 13.04 7.53 -9.14
C LYS A 91 13.63 6.87 -10.39
N LYS A 92 13.21 5.64 -10.74
CA LYS A 92 13.76 4.93 -11.90
C LYS A 92 13.17 5.49 -13.20
N SER A 93 14.03 5.75 -14.17
CA SER A 93 13.65 6.30 -15.49
C SER A 93 12.88 5.34 -16.39
N ALA A 94 12.71 4.08 -15.98
CA ALA A 94 12.05 3.07 -16.80
C ALA A 94 10.55 3.05 -16.50
N PRO A 95 9.67 3.14 -17.52
CA PRO A 95 8.24 3.10 -17.31
C PRO A 95 7.83 1.68 -16.88
N LEU A 96 7.51 1.52 -15.60
CA LEU A 96 6.79 0.35 -15.12
C LEU A 96 5.31 0.70 -15.14
N SER A 97 4.50 -0.09 -15.85
CA SER A 97 3.05 0.12 -15.84
C SER A 97 2.46 -0.22 -14.46
N PRO A 98 1.28 0.33 -14.09
CA PRO A 98 0.60 0.02 -12.82
C PRO A 98 0.43 -1.48 -12.62
N ASP A 99 0.09 -2.18 -13.69
CA ASP A 99 -0.09 -3.63 -13.69
C ASP A 99 1.21 -4.37 -13.38
N GLN A 100 2.34 -3.91 -13.92
CA GLN A 100 3.65 -4.51 -13.63
C GLN A 100 4.03 -4.31 -12.16
N ILE A 101 3.83 -3.09 -11.63
CA ILE A 101 4.13 -2.79 -10.23
C ILE A 101 3.20 -3.58 -9.32
N SER A 102 1.89 -3.60 -9.60
CA SER A 102 0.90 -4.33 -8.82
C SER A 102 1.17 -5.83 -8.81
N LYS A 103 1.49 -6.44 -9.96
CA LYS A 103 1.80 -7.87 -10.03
C LYS A 103 3.06 -8.20 -9.25
N ALA A 104 4.10 -7.38 -9.35
CA ALA A 104 5.34 -7.56 -8.59
C ALA A 104 5.07 -7.48 -7.08
N LEU A 105 4.35 -6.46 -6.63
CA LEU A 105 3.97 -6.27 -5.22
C LEU A 105 3.14 -7.44 -4.68
N SER A 106 2.08 -7.84 -5.39
CA SER A 106 1.22 -8.94 -4.96
C SER A 106 1.99 -10.26 -4.91
N LYS A 107 2.97 -10.48 -5.81
CA LYS A 107 3.84 -11.65 -5.77
C LYS A 107 4.76 -11.63 -4.55
N THR A 108 5.43 -10.51 -4.28
CA THR A 108 6.32 -10.36 -3.11
C THR A 108 5.56 -10.52 -1.79
N LEU A 109 4.36 -9.94 -1.68
CA LEU A 109 3.52 -10.09 -0.47
C LEU A 109 3.11 -11.55 -0.26
N LYS A 110 2.77 -12.28 -1.32
CA LYS A 110 2.49 -13.73 -1.25
C LYS A 110 3.72 -14.53 -0.80
N GLU A 111 4.90 -14.21 -1.33
CA GLU A 111 6.15 -14.86 -0.92
C GLU A 111 6.47 -14.64 0.57
N ILE A 112 6.28 -13.41 1.07
CA ILE A 112 6.44 -13.10 2.49
C ILE A 112 5.43 -13.89 3.34
N ALA A 113 4.16 -13.92 2.93
CA ALA A 113 3.12 -14.66 3.65
C ALA A 113 3.44 -16.16 3.72
N ILE A 114 3.86 -16.76 2.60
CA ILE A 114 4.27 -18.18 2.55
C ILE A 114 5.45 -18.44 3.48
N GLN A 115 6.45 -17.57 3.51
CA GLN A 115 7.61 -17.74 4.41
C GLN A 115 7.24 -17.61 5.89
N VAL A 116 6.21 -16.82 6.22
CA VAL A 116 5.71 -16.68 7.60
C VAL A 116 4.88 -17.89 8.02
N ASP A 117 4.09 -18.47 7.11
CA ASP A 117 3.28 -19.69 7.36
C ASP A 117 4.12 -20.98 7.38
N MET A 118 5.36 -20.95 6.90
CA MET A 118 6.30 -22.08 6.92
C MET A 118 7.05 -22.25 8.27
N LYS A 119 6.63 -21.55 9.33
CA LYS A 119 7.11 -21.72 10.71
C LYS A 119 6.06 -22.40 11.59
#